data_AF-A0A2V2FMF3-F1
#
_entry.id   AF-A0A2V2FMF3-F1
#
_cell.length_a   1.000
_cell.length_b   1.000
_cell.length_c   1.000
_cell.angle_alpha   90.00
_cell.angle_beta   90.00
_cell.angle_gamma   90.00
#
_symmetry.space_group_name_H-M   'P 1'
#
loop_
_entity.id
_entity.type
_entity.pdbx_description
1 polymer ?
#
loop_
_entity_poly.entity_id
_entity_poly.type
_entity_poly.pdbx_seq_one_letter_code
_entity_poly.pdbx_strand_id
1 'polypeptide(L)'
;MKKRILLPLLLAAALLGLFFFTRYGLPQFYTPEWAARHVFWGCALIVFLPSIFGRYRFPACTFAGYAAGLVFGELFGGFQADIPPQYLHYGWLIFLCVFALSCVLGVFLERRKKQSKE
;
A
#
# COMPACT_ATOMS: atom_id res chain seq x y z
N MET A 1 -28.28 6.30 3.58
CA MET A 1 -27.12 6.02 4.46
C MET A 1 -26.00 5.18 3.80
N LYS A 2 -26.00 4.94 2.48
CA LYS A 2 -25.74 3.60 1.91
C LYS A 2 -24.40 3.29 1.20
N LYS A 3 -23.55 4.26 0.83
CA LYS A 3 -22.26 3.99 0.14
C LYS A 3 -21.06 4.75 0.71
N ARG A 4 -21.30 5.94 1.29
CA ARG A 4 -20.25 6.79 1.89
C ARG A 4 -19.59 6.20 3.14
N ILE A 5 -20.31 5.36 3.88
CA ILE A 5 -19.81 4.70 5.09
C ILE A 5 -19.30 3.28 4.78
N LEU A 6 -19.91 2.61 3.80
CA LEU A 6 -19.54 1.24 3.43
C LEU A 6 -18.10 1.16 2.88
N LEU A 7 -17.69 2.10 2.02
CA LEU A 7 -16.35 2.13 1.44
C LEU A 7 -15.24 2.22 2.50
N PRO A 8 -15.23 3.23 3.40
CA PRO A 8 -14.19 3.30 4.45
C PRO A 8 -14.22 2.06 5.33
N LEU A 9 -15.39 1.51 5.65
CA LEU A 9 -15.50 0.33 6.51
C LEU A 9 -14.91 -0.93 5.85
N LEU A 10 -15.20 -1.16 4.56
CA LEU A 10 -14.58 -2.23 3.77
C LEU A 10 -13.07 -2.03 3.61
N LEU A 11 -12.63 -0.79 3.38
CA LEU A 11 -11.22 -0.47 3.25
C LEU A 11 -10.46 -0.68 4.56
N ALA A 12 -11.06 -0.32 5.70
CA ALA A 12 -10.49 -0.58 7.02
C ALA A 12 -10.37 -2.09 7.27
N ALA A 13 -11.41 -2.87 6.97
CA ALA A 13 -11.37 -4.33 7.09
C ALA A 13 -10.30 -4.94 6.17
N ALA A 14 -10.19 -4.47 4.92
CA ALA A 14 -9.17 -4.92 3.97
C ALA A 14 -7.74 -4.58 4.43
N LEU A 15 -7.53 -3.38 4.97
CA LEU A 15 -6.24 -2.96 5.51
C LEU A 15 -5.87 -3.81 6.75
N LEU A 16 -6.80 -4.02 7.68
CA LEU A 16 -6.55 -4.90 8.83
C LEU A 16 -6.24 -6.33 8.38
N GLY A 17 -7.02 -6.89 7.46
CA GLY A 17 -6.74 -8.21 6.88
C GLY A 17 -5.35 -8.27 6.23
N LEU A 18 -4.98 -7.23 5.47
CA LEU A 18 -3.66 -7.12 4.86
C LEU A 18 -2.54 -7.03 5.91
N PHE A 19 -2.75 -6.30 7.01
CA PHE A 19 -1.80 -6.26 8.13
C PHE A 19 -1.57 -7.64 8.70
N PHE A 20 -2.62 -8.37 9.08
CA PHE A 20 -2.48 -9.70 9.65
C PHE A 20 -1.85 -10.68 8.65
N PHE A 21 -2.26 -10.63 7.38
CA PHE A 21 -1.72 -11.47 6.33
C PHE A 21 -0.22 -11.24 6.10
N THR A 22 0.20 -9.97 6.00
CA THR A 22 1.63 -9.64 5.79
C THR A 22 2.47 -9.82 7.05
N ARG A 23 1.90 -9.59 8.24
CA ARG A 23 2.60 -9.72 9.53
C ARG A 23 2.79 -11.16 9.97
N TYR A 24 1.78 -12.01 9.77
CA TYR A 24 1.73 -13.37 10.33
C TYR A 24 1.55 -14.47 9.29
N GLY A 25 0.98 -14.16 8.12
CA GLY A 25 0.77 -15.13 7.05
C GLY A 25 1.95 -15.26 6.07
N LEU A 26 2.84 -14.26 6.04
CA LEU A 26 3.98 -14.20 5.11
C LEU A 26 5.34 -13.96 5.81
N PRO A 27 5.65 -14.60 6.95
CA PRO A 27 6.88 -14.31 7.70
C PRO A 27 8.16 -14.67 6.94
N GLN A 28 8.09 -15.56 5.94
CA GLN A 28 9.22 -15.94 5.11
C GLN A 28 9.63 -14.89 4.06
N PHE A 29 8.76 -13.94 3.74
CA PHE A 29 9.03 -12.93 2.71
C PHE A 29 9.53 -11.64 3.36
N TYR A 30 10.61 -11.06 2.84
CA TYR A 30 11.25 -9.90 3.47
C TYR A 30 10.35 -8.65 3.40
N THR A 31 9.87 -8.31 2.21
CA THR A 31 9.21 -7.03 1.94
C THR A 31 7.83 -6.92 2.59
N PRO A 32 6.95 -7.94 2.50
CA PRO A 32 5.67 -7.94 3.21
C PRO A 32 5.85 -7.79 4.73
N GLU A 33 6.78 -8.54 5.30
CA GLU A 33 7.07 -8.56 6.74
C GLU A 33 7.64 -7.21 7.21
N TRP A 34 8.63 -6.69 6.48
CA TRP A 34 9.25 -5.41 6.76
C TRP A 34 8.23 -4.27 6.69
N ALA A 35 7.40 -4.25 5.63
CA ALA A 35 6.38 -3.22 5.45
C ALA A 35 5.35 -3.26 6.59
N ALA A 36 4.90 -4.46 6.98
CA ALA A 36 3.98 -4.68 8.09
C ALA A 36 4.51 -4.10 9.41
N ARG A 37 5.80 -4.27 9.72
CA ARG A 37 6.41 -3.76 10.96
C ARG A 37 6.62 -2.25 10.96
N HIS A 38 7.15 -1.69 9.87
CA HIS A 38 7.78 -0.37 9.91
C HIS A 38 6.87 0.75 9.39
N VAL A 39 6.09 0.50 8.34
CA VAL A 39 5.42 1.57 7.59
C VAL A 39 3.93 1.35 7.36
N PHE A 40 3.42 0.15 7.66
CA PHE A 40 2.02 -0.23 7.41
C PHE A 40 1.03 0.80 7.92
N TRP A 41 1.12 1.21 9.19
CA TRP A 41 0.14 2.12 9.79
C TRP A 41 0.15 3.50 9.13
N GLY A 42 1.33 4.00 8.76
CA GLY A 42 1.47 5.26 8.01
C GLY A 42 0.83 5.16 6.63
N CYS A 43 1.15 4.11 5.88
CA CYS A 43 0.54 3.84 4.57
C CYS A 43 -0.98 3.63 4.67
N ALA A 44 -1.45 2.90 5.67
CA ALA A 44 -2.86 2.62 5.92
C ALA A 44 -3.63 3.92 6.17
N LEU A 45 -3.09 4.85 6.96
CA LEU A 45 -3.69 6.16 7.17
C LEU A 45 -3.77 6.97 5.86
N ILE A 46 -2.70 6.98 5.06
CA ILE A 46 -2.68 7.67 3.76
C ILE A 46 -3.77 7.12 2.84
N VAL A 47 -3.90 5.79 2.76
CA VAL A 47 -4.91 5.11 1.94
C VAL A 47 -6.33 5.38 2.47
N PHE A 48 -6.52 5.31 3.79
CA PHE A 48 -7.83 5.33 4.42
C PHE A 48 -8.43 6.74 4.53
N LEU A 49 -7.69 7.74 4.99
CA LEU A 49 -8.23 9.07 5.32
C LEU A 49 -9.03 9.71 4.17
N PRO A 50 -8.55 9.70 2.90
CA PRO A 50 -9.29 10.29 1.79
C PRO A 50 -10.66 9.63 1.54
N SER A 51 -10.82 8.36 1.91
CA SER A 51 -12.08 7.62 1.74
C SER A 51 -13.21 8.16 2.62
N ILE A 52 -12.88 8.71 3.81
CA ILE A 52 -13.83 9.36 4.72
C ILE A 52 -14.42 10.61 4.07
N PHE A 53 -13.63 11.34 3.30
CA PHE A 53 -14.06 12.52 2.56
C PHE A 53 -14.77 12.18 1.24
N GLY A 54 -15.08 10.90 1.00
CA GLY A 54 -15.76 10.44 -0.21
C GLY A 54 -14.88 10.42 -1.47
N ARG A 55 -13.55 10.55 -1.33
CA ARG A 55 -12.60 10.33 -2.42
C ARG A 55 -12.37 8.83 -2.57
N TYR A 56 -12.61 8.28 -3.74
CA TYR A 56 -12.53 6.82 -3.94
C TYR A 56 -11.44 6.41 -4.92
N ARG A 57 -10.97 7.29 -5.82
CA ARG A 57 -9.92 6.92 -6.77
C ARG A 57 -8.56 6.96 -6.11
N PHE A 58 -8.31 7.97 -5.27
CA PHE A 58 -7.07 8.03 -4.51
C PHE A 58 -6.87 6.76 -3.64
N PRO A 59 -7.80 6.39 -2.73
CA PRO A 59 -7.64 5.17 -1.92
C PRO A 59 -7.46 3.91 -2.75
N ALA A 60 -8.23 3.74 -3.83
CA ALA A 60 -8.13 2.58 -4.69
C ALA A 60 -6.74 2.48 -5.37
N CYS A 61 -6.23 3.61 -5.88
CA CYS A 61 -4.92 3.68 -6.53
C CYS A 61 -3.79 3.43 -5.53
N THR A 62 -3.82 4.05 -4.35
CA THR A 62 -2.79 3.85 -3.32
C THR A 62 -2.85 2.46 -2.70
N PHE A 63 -4.03 1.85 -2.56
CA PHE A 63 -4.16 0.48 -2.07
C PHE A 63 -3.59 -0.53 -3.09
N ALA A 64 -3.92 -0.36 -4.38
CA ALA A 64 -3.34 -1.17 -5.45
C ALA A 64 -1.81 -0.99 -5.52
N GLY A 65 -1.33 0.26 -5.38
CA GLY A 65 0.08 0.59 -5.30
C GLY A 65 0.80 -0.04 -4.14
N TYR A 66 0.17 -0.10 -2.96
CA TYR A 66 0.71 -0.78 -1.80
C TYR A 66 0.90 -2.28 -2.09
N ALA A 67 -0.14 -2.95 -2.58
CA ALA A 67 -0.07 -4.37 -2.93
C ALA A 67 0.97 -4.66 -4.03
N ALA A 68 1.01 -3.84 -5.08
CA ALA A 68 2.00 -3.96 -6.14
C ALA A 68 3.43 -3.71 -5.63
N GLY A 69 3.61 -2.73 -4.74
CA GLY A 69 4.90 -2.45 -4.11
C GLY A 69 5.42 -3.60 -3.27
N LEU A 70 4.54 -4.33 -2.57
CA LEU A 70 4.94 -5.54 -1.85
C LEU A 70 5.47 -6.62 -2.79
N VAL A 71 4.74 -6.87 -3.88
CA VAL A 71 5.10 -7.88 -4.88
C VAL A 71 6.40 -7.49 -5.59
N PHE A 72 6.50 -6.26 -6.08
CA PHE A 72 7.71 -5.79 -6.78
C PHE A 72 8.91 -5.67 -5.86
N GLY A 73 8.72 -5.23 -4.62
CA GLY A 73 9.79 -5.19 -3.65
C GLY A 73 10.32 -6.57 -3.33
N GLU A 74 9.46 -7.59 -3.24
CA GLU A 74 9.93 -8.96 -3.04
C GLU A 74 10.63 -9.54 -4.27
N LEU A 75 10.06 -9.34 -5.46
CA LEU A 75 10.61 -9.92 -6.70
C LEU A 75 11.93 -9.28 -7.13
N PHE A 76 12.09 -7.97 -6.93
CA PHE A 76 13.24 -7.20 -7.43
C PHE A 76 14.17 -6.69 -6.33
N GLY A 77 13.82 -6.92 -5.06
CA GLY A 77 14.58 -6.40 -3.93
C GLY A 77 15.72 -7.31 -3.46
N GLY A 78 15.71 -8.59 -3.84
CA GLY A 78 16.75 -9.53 -3.46
C GLY A 78 18.09 -9.18 -4.09
N PHE A 79 19.08 -8.81 -3.26
CA PHE A 79 20.46 -8.63 -3.67
C PHE A 79 21.39 -9.39 -2.71
N GLN A 80 22.12 -10.39 -3.20
CA GLN A 80 22.98 -11.24 -2.35
C GLN A 80 22.21 -11.91 -1.19
N ALA A 81 20.96 -12.31 -1.42
CA ALA A 81 20.14 -13.02 -0.45
C ALA A 81 20.67 -14.43 -0.10
N ASP A 82 21.74 -14.87 -0.76
CA ASP A 82 22.36 -16.18 -0.58
C ASP A 82 23.69 -16.13 0.20
N ILE A 83 24.15 -14.94 0.63
CA ILE A 83 25.48 -14.74 1.25
C ILE A 83 25.35 -14.25 2.71
N PRO A 84 25.72 -15.07 3.71
CA PRO A 84 25.76 -14.64 5.11
C PRO A 84 26.91 -13.64 5.37
N PRO A 85 26.83 -12.76 6.41
CA PRO A 85 25.89 -12.79 7.54
C PRO A 85 24.69 -11.83 7.41
N GLN A 86 24.59 -11.05 6.33
CA GLN A 86 23.56 -10.00 6.18
C GLN A 86 22.99 -10.06 4.76
N TYR A 87 21.76 -10.56 4.65
CA TYR A 87 21.04 -10.58 3.38
C TYR A 87 20.63 -9.14 3.02
N LEU A 88 21.20 -8.61 1.94
CA LEU A 88 20.92 -7.24 1.49
C LEU A 88 19.61 -7.23 0.67
N HIS A 89 18.48 -7.01 1.33
CA HIS A 89 17.19 -6.95 0.62
C HIS A 89 16.68 -5.51 0.51
N TYR A 90 16.72 -4.94 -0.69
CA TYR A 90 16.28 -3.56 -0.98
C TYR A 90 14.78 -3.46 -1.33
N GLY A 91 14.02 -4.53 -1.11
CA GLY A 91 12.58 -4.56 -1.39
C GLY A 91 11.80 -3.45 -0.69
N TRP A 92 12.26 -3.00 0.48
CA TRP A 92 11.69 -1.86 1.20
C TRP A 92 11.73 -0.56 0.38
N LEU A 93 12.82 -0.30 -0.35
CA LEU A 93 13.00 0.91 -1.14
C LEU A 93 12.09 0.86 -2.37
N ILE A 94 12.07 -0.27 -3.06
CA ILE A 94 11.20 -0.50 -4.21
C ILE A 94 9.74 -0.33 -3.82
N PHE A 95 9.33 -0.91 -2.69
CA PHE A 95 8.00 -0.74 -2.12
C PHE A 95 7.65 0.74 -1.91
N LEU A 96 8.53 1.50 -1.24
CA LEU A 96 8.30 2.93 -0.96
C LEU A 96 8.19 3.75 -2.25
N CYS A 97 9.03 3.49 -3.25
CA CYS A 97 8.98 4.14 -4.55
C CYS A 97 7.64 3.86 -5.26
N VAL A 98 7.22 2.60 -5.33
CA VAL A 98 5.95 2.21 -5.99
C VAL A 98 4.76 2.83 -5.26
N PHE A 99 4.76 2.82 -3.92
CA PHE A 99 3.71 3.42 -3.12
C PHE A 99 3.65 4.95 -3.31
N ALA A 100 4.79 5.63 -3.32
CA ALA A 100 4.88 7.07 -3.55
C ALA A 100 4.37 7.46 -4.95
N LEU A 101 4.78 6.74 -6.00
CA LEU A 101 4.28 6.94 -7.36
C LEU A 101 2.76 6.74 -7.44
N SER A 102 2.24 5.74 -6.73
CA SER A 102 0.80 5.48 -6.66
C SER A 102 0.04 6.57 -5.93
N CYS A 103 0.63 7.20 -4.91
CA CYS A 103 0.07 8.39 -4.27
C CYS A 103 -0.03 9.56 -5.26
N VAL A 104 1.05 9.84 -6.00
CA VAL A 104 1.08 10.91 -7.01
C VAL A 104 0.02 10.67 -8.09
N LEU A 105 -0.06 9.44 -8.61
CA LEU A 105 -1.06 9.05 -9.60
C LEU A 105 -2.48 9.16 -9.04
N GLY A 106 -2.70 8.72 -7.80
CA GLY A 106 -3.98 8.84 -7.11
C GLY A 106 -4.46 10.29 -7.01
N VAL A 107 -3.56 11.22 -6.68
CA VAL A 107 -3.89 12.66 -6.63
C VAL A 107 -4.28 13.16 -8.02
N PHE A 108 -3.54 12.78 -9.06
CA PHE A 108 -3.82 13.18 -10.42
C PHE A 108 -5.17 12.68 -10.93
N LEU A 109 -5.50 11.41 -10.68
CA LEU A 109 -6.78 10.80 -11.05
C LEU A 109 -7.97 11.42 -10.31
N GLU A 110 -7.80 11.77 -9.04
CA GLU A 110 -8.85 12.42 -8.26
C GLU A 110 -9.10 13.86 -8.77
N ARG A 111 -8.05 14.60 -9.12
CA ARG A 111 -8.15 15.97 -9.67
C ARG A 111 -8.84 16.01 -11.04
N ARG A 112 -8.48 15.13 -11.98
CA ARG A 112 -9.10 15.07 -13.32
C ARG A 112 -10.62 14.90 -13.27
N LYS A 113 -11.11 14.10 -12.33
CA LYS A 113 -12.56 13.91 -12.17
C LYS A 113 -13.27 15.13 -11.59
N LYS A 114 -12.62 15.89 -10.70
CA LYS A 114 -13.20 17.11 -10.16
C LYS A 114 -13.47 18.11 -11.29
N GLN A 115 -12.51 18.26 -12.19
CA GLN A 115 -12.60 19.12 -13.38
C GLN A 115 -13.64 18.65 -14.40
N SER A 116 -13.84 17.34 -14.58
CA SER A 116 -14.86 16.81 -15.50
C SER A 116 -16.30 16.96 -14.99
N LYS A 117 -16.50 17.38 -13.74
CA LYS A 117 -17.82 17.58 -13.13
C LYS A 117 -18.20 19.05 -12.97
N GLU A 118 -17.26 19.95 -13.21
CA GLU A 118 -17.47 21.40 -13.36
C GLU A 118 -17.76 21.69 -14.84
#